data_AF-A0A2T2V642-F1
#
_entry.id   AF-A0A2T2V642-F1
#
_cell.length_a   1.000
_cell.length_b   1.000
_cell.length_c   1.000
_cell.angle_alpha   90.00
_cell.angle_beta   90.00
_cell.angle_gamma   90.00
#
_symmetry.space_group_name_H-M   'P 1'
#
loop_
_entity.id
_entity.type
_entity.pdbx_description
1 polymer ?
#
loop_
_entity_poly.entity_id
_entity_poly.type
_entity_poly.pdbx_seq_one_letter_code
_entity_poly.pdbx_strand_id
1 'polypeptide(L)'
;MKPLRALSHAPALPLTLALFLAACGSPFTEAPPVADSTFVSALAELHLAEARLRSAPGPRQQPSDTMRVTLPPGVRDSILAQYGIRYRSFRTTLSYYVRHPEQYAELYARVVDTLRTERETLRLGEGRSRPPPNERAVPEAFRNRTERD
;
A
#
# COMPACT_ATOMS: atom_id res chain seq x y z
N MET A 1 -85.41 -2.25 -7.05
CA MET A 1 -84.31 -3.02 -6.44
C MET A 1 -83.05 -2.77 -7.28
N LYS A 2 -81.99 -2.20 -6.71
CA LYS A 2 -80.76 -1.79 -7.42
C LYS A 2 -79.72 -2.92 -7.37
N PRO A 3 -79.02 -3.27 -8.48
CA PRO A 3 -77.92 -4.22 -8.41
C PRO A 3 -76.64 -3.55 -7.89
N LEU A 4 -76.01 -4.19 -6.91
CA LEU A 4 -74.68 -3.85 -6.39
C LEU A 4 -73.62 -4.22 -7.43
N ARG A 5 -72.80 -3.26 -7.83
CA ARG A 5 -71.64 -3.44 -8.70
C ARG A 5 -70.52 -4.13 -7.92
N ALA A 6 -70.00 -5.24 -8.44
CA ALA A 6 -68.78 -5.88 -7.95
C ALA A 6 -67.56 -5.02 -8.31
N LEU A 7 -66.83 -4.53 -7.32
CA LEU A 7 -65.52 -3.90 -7.51
C LEU A 7 -64.47 -4.99 -7.73
N SER A 8 -64.11 -5.22 -8.98
CA SER A 8 -62.93 -5.99 -9.37
C SER A 8 -61.68 -5.31 -8.83
N HIS A 9 -61.00 -5.95 -7.87
CA HIS A 9 -59.70 -5.49 -7.38
C HIS A 9 -58.64 -6.05 -8.33
N ALA A 10 -58.09 -5.19 -9.18
CA ALA A 10 -56.99 -5.53 -10.08
C ALA A 10 -55.75 -5.94 -9.26
N PRO A 11 -55.05 -7.04 -9.61
CA PRO A 11 -53.84 -7.46 -8.93
C PRO A 11 -52.64 -6.59 -9.39
N ALA A 12 -52.65 -5.31 -9.03
CA ALA A 12 -51.58 -4.37 -9.38
C ALA A 12 -50.52 -4.20 -8.27
N LEU A 13 -50.69 -4.88 -7.12
CA LEU A 13 -49.83 -4.71 -5.95
C LEU A 13 -48.47 -5.45 -5.97
N PRO A 14 -48.29 -6.63 -6.60
CA PRO A 14 -46.99 -7.32 -6.55
C PRO A 14 -45.97 -6.76 -7.55
N LEU A 15 -46.42 -6.04 -8.59
CA LEU A 15 -45.54 -5.55 -9.65
C LEU A 15 -44.69 -4.34 -9.20
N THR A 16 -45.21 -3.50 -8.31
CA THR A 16 -44.50 -2.31 -7.81
C THR A 16 -43.34 -2.67 -6.86
N LEU A 17 -43.44 -3.77 -6.11
CA LEU A 17 -42.36 -4.21 -5.21
C LEU A 17 -41.15 -4.75 -5.99
N ALA A 18 -41.37 -5.44 -7.10
CA ALA A 18 -40.29 -5.99 -7.94
C ALA A 18 -39.44 -4.89 -8.63
N LEU A 19 -40.04 -3.74 -8.95
CA LEU A 19 -39.34 -2.60 -9.55
C LEU A 19 -38.37 -1.90 -8.58
N PHE A 20 -38.64 -1.93 -7.26
CA PHE A 20 -37.72 -1.37 -6.26
C PHE A 20 -36.48 -2.25 -6.02
N LEU A 21 -36.57 -3.57 -6.23
CA LEU A 21 -35.45 -4.50 -6.06
C LEU A 21 -34.43 -4.41 -7.21
N ALA A 22 -34.86 -4.02 -8.41
CA ALA A 22 -33.99 -3.89 -9.58
C ALA A 22 -33.15 -2.60 -9.60
N ALA A 23 -33.46 -1.61 -8.74
CA ALA A 23 -32.81 -0.30 -8.76
C ALA A 23 -31.55 -0.18 -7.88
N CYS A 24 -31.18 -1.21 -7.10
CA CYS A 24 -29.98 -1.18 -6.26
C CYS A 24 -28.68 -1.53 -7.01
N GLY A 25 -28.75 -1.96 -8.27
CA GLY A 25 -27.58 -2.22 -9.09
C GLY A 25 -27.24 -1.02 -9.96
N SER A 26 -26.42 -0.09 -9.47
CA SER A 26 -25.79 0.90 -10.35
C SER A 26 -24.83 0.14 -11.30
N PRO A 27 -25.00 0.20 -12.63
CA PRO A 27 -24.07 -0.39 -13.58
C PRO A 27 -22.84 0.49 -13.79
N PHE A 28 -22.44 1.26 -12.77
CA PHE A 28 -21.20 1.99 -12.81
C PHE A 28 -20.09 1.02 -12.38
N THR A 29 -19.27 0.59 -13.32
CA THR A 29 -18.01 -0.10 -13.02
C THR A 29 -17.22 0.84 -12.12
N GLU A 30 -17.24 0.57 -10.82
CA GLU A 30 -16.49 1.36 -9.86
C GLU A 30 -15.02 1.25 -10.26
N ALA A 31 -14.36 2.40 -10.45
CA ALA A 31 -12.95 2.45 -10.81
C ALA A 31 -12.17 3.15 -9.69
N PRO A 32 -10.95 2.71 -9.37
CA PRO A 32 -10.14 3.39 -8.39
C PRO A 32 -9.79 4.81 -8.86
N PRO A 33 -9.83 5.83 -7.98
CA PRO A 33 -9.52 7.21 -8.35
C PRO A 33 -8.02 7.47 -8.57
N VAL A 34 -7.15 6.50 -8.31
CA VAL A 34 -5.71 6.55 -8.56
C VAL A 34 -5.34 5.36 -9.45
N ALA A 35 -4.54 5.63 -10.49
CA ALA A 35 -4.05 4.59 -11.38
C ALA A 35 -3.16 3.58 -10.64
N ASP A 36 -3.22 2.32 -11.04
CA ASP A 36 -2.50 1.21 -10.40
C ASP A 36 -1.01 1.46 -10.25
N SER A 37 -0.33 1.92 -11.31
CA SER A 37 1.11 2.16 -11.29
C SER A 37 1.48 3.20 -10.23
N THR A 38 0.77 4.32 -10.20
CA THR A 38 0.95 5.38 -9.21
C THR A 38 0.65 4.89 -7.79
N PHE A 39 -0.39 4.08 -7.63
CA PHE A 39 -0.77 3.53 -6.33
C PHE A 39 0.25 2.49 -5.83
N VAL A 40 0.78 1.64 -6.71
CA VAL A 40 1.84 0.68 -6.41
C VAL A 40 3.11 1.40 -5.95
N SER A 41 3.58 2.42 -6.68
CA SER A 41 4.76 3.20 -6.28
C SER A 41 4.55 3.90 -4.95
N ALA A 42 3.38 4.52 -4.74
CA ALA A 42 3.06 5.18 -3.47
C ALA A 42 3.02 4.19 -2.30
N LEU A 43 2.41 3.01 -2.46
CA LEU A 43 2.38 1.98 -1.42
C LEU A 43 3.79 1.45 -1.12
N ALA A 44 4.62 1.21 -2.14
CA ALA A 44 6.00 0.79 -1.95
C ALA A 44 6.80 1.81 -1.14
N GLU A 45 6.72 3.11 -1.48
CA GLU A 45 7.45 4.15 -0.74
C GLU A 45 6.94 4.29 0.70
N LEU A 46 5.62 4.14 0.93
CA LEU A 46 5.06 4.12 2.29
C LEU A 46 5.61 2.94 3.11
N HIS A 47 5.71 1.74 2.53
CA HIS A 47 6.31 0.58 3.19
C HIS A 47 7.81 0.77 3.47
N LEU A 48 8.55 1.38 2.55
CA LEU A 48 9.97 1.70 2.76
C LEU A 48 10.15 2.75 3.86
N ALA A 49 9.33 3.80 3.87
CA ALA A 49 9.35 4.80 4.93
C ALA A 49 9.02 4.19 6.30
N GLU A 50 8.03 3.28 6.36
CA GLU A 50 7.69 2.55 7.57
C GLU A 50 8.86 1.69 8.05
N ALA A 51 9.51 0.96 7.14
CA ALA A 51 10.69 0.15 7.46
C ALA A 51 11.85 1.02 7.99
N ARG A 52 12.16 2.15 7.34
CA ARG A 52 13.18 3.11 7.81
C ARG A 52 12.87 3.62 9.22
N LEU A 53 11.61 3.94 9.50
CA LEU A 53 11.18 4.40 10.83
C LEU A 53 11.33 3.30 11.89
N ARG A 54 10.96 2.05 11.58
CA ARG A 54 11.13 0.91 12.49
C ARG A 54 12.60 0.57 12.76
N SER A 55 13.49 0.81 11.80
CA SER A 55 14.93 0.60 11.94
C SER A 55 15.66 1.72 12.69
N ALA A 56 15.03 2.89 12.88
CA ALA A 56 15.64 4.00 13.60
C ALA A 56 15.84 3.67 15.10
N PRO A 57 16.89 4.23 15.75
CA PRO A 57 17.09 4.04 17.19
C PRO A 57 15.91 4.64 17.97
N GLY A 58 15.07 3.79 18.56
CA GLY A 58 13.85 4.18 19.28
C GLY A 58 13.13 2.98 19.89
N PRO A 59 11.98 3.17 20.55
CA PRO A 59 11.18 2.07 21.10
C PRO A 59 10.77 1.13 19.96
N ARG A 60 11.32 -0.09 19.95
CA ARG A 60 11.06 -1.10 18.91
C ARG A 60 9.59 -1.47 18.93
N GLN A 61 8.86 -1.16 17.86
CA GLN A 61 7.48 -1.57 17.66
C GLN A 61 7.44 -2.88 16.86
N GLN A 62 6.45 -3.71 17.17
CA GLN A 62 6.33 -5.08 16.67
C GLN A 62 6.25 -5.11 15.13
N PRO A 63 6.90 -6.08 14.47
CA PRO A 63 6.75 -6.26 13.04
C PRO A 63 5.30 -6.64 12.72
N SER A 64 4.58 -5.74 12.05
CA SER A 64 3.28 -6.03 11.46
C SER A 64 3.39 -5.99 9.94
N ASP A 65 2.85 -7.03 9.29
CA ASP A 65 2.71 -7.18 7.83
C ASP A 65 1.54 -6.36 7.27
N THR A 66 0.75 -5.76 8.17
CA THR A 66 -0.19 -4.70 7.84
C THR A 66 0.48 -3.37 8.16
N MET A 67 0.22 -2.35 7.34
CA MET A 67 0.65 -0.95 7.52
C MET A 67 0.01 -0.37 8.80
N ARG A 68 0.44 -0.89 9.96
CA ARG A 68 -0.06 -0.60 11.31
C ARG A 68 0.88 0.34 12.05
N VAL A 69 2.15 0.46 11.64
CA VAL A 69 2.97 1.59 12.11
C VAL A 69 2.53 2.79 11.31
N THR A 70 1.67 3.58 11.94
CA THR A 70 1.12 4.81 11.39
C THR A 70 2.28 5.79 11.24
N LEU A 71 2.84 5.88 10.03
CA LEU A 71 3.75 6.96 9.66
C LEU A 71 3.20 8.29 10.17
N PRO A 72 4.05 9.19 10.72
CA PRO A 72 3.60 10.52 11.09
C PRO A 72 2.85 11.16 9.93
N PRO A 73 1.69 11.81 10.14
CA PRO A 73 0.85 12.34 9.06
C PRO A 73 1.63 13.20 8.07
N GLY A 74 2.56 14.05 8.55
CA GLY A 74 3.40 14.87 7.68
C GLY A 74 4.32 14.07 6.75
N VAL A 75 4.87 12.93 7.21
CA VAL A 75 5.70 12.04 6.37
C VAL A 75 4.83 11.34 5.33
N ARG A 76 3.72 10.75 5.77
CA ARG A 76 2.76 10.08 4.87
C ARG A 76 2.26 11.05 3.80
N ASP A 77 1.80 12.23 4.20
CA ASP A 77 1.18 13.20 3.30
C ASP A 77 2.22 13.79 2.33
N SER A 78 3.47 13.97 2.77
CA SER A 78 4.59 14.34 1.90
C SER A 78 4.86 13.28 0.83
N ILE A 79 4.91 12.00 1.20
CA ILE A 79 5.08 10.89 0.24
C ILE A 79 3.93 10.87 -0.76
N LEU A 80 2.67 10.93 -0.28
CA LEU A 80 1.51 10.93 -1.17
C LEU A 80 1.54 12.13 -2.13
N ALA A 81 1.96 13.30 -1.67
CA ALA A 81 2.08 14.50 -2.49
C ALA A 81 3.11 14.36 -3.62
N GLN A 82 4.21 13.63 -3.43
CA GLN A 82 5.20 13.34 -4.49
C GLN A 82 4.58 12.59 -5.67
N TYR A 83 3.56 11.77 -5.41
CA TYR A 83 2.82 11.03 -6.42
C TYR A 83 1.55 11.76 -6.90
N GLY A 84 1.34 13.02 -6.48
CA GLY A 84 0.12 13.78 -6.80
C GLY A 84 -1.15 13.24 -6.15
N ILE A 85 -1.03 12.40 -5.12
CA ILE A 85 -2.15 11.74 -4.46
C ILE A 85 -2.59 12.56 -3.24
N ARG A 86 -3.88 12.90 -3.17
CA ARG A 86 -4.49 13.39 -1.93
C ARG A 86 -4.81 12.23 -1.00
N TYR A 87 -4.70 12.43 0.31
CA TYR A 87 -5.00 11.38 1.30
C TYR A 87 -6.41 10.77 1.13
N ARG A 88 -7.42 11.59 0.78
CA ARG A 88 -8.77 11.10 0.47
C ARG A 88 -8.77 10.13 -0.73
N SER A 89 -8.11 10.48 -1.83
CA SER A 89 -8.02 9.63 -3.02
C SER A 89 -7.27 8.33 -2.72
N PHE A 90 -6.21 8.40 -1.91
CA PHE A 90 -5.51 7.22 -1.41
C PHE A 90 -6.46 6.29 -0.63
N ARG A 91 -7.20 6.83 0.36
CA ARG A 91 -8.16 6.07 1.18
C ARG A 91 -9.28 5.45 0.35
N THR A 92 -9.81 6.19 -0.62
CA THR A 92 -10.86 5.69 -1.53
C THR A 92 -10.31 4.58 -2.42
N THR A 93 -9.10 4.73 -2.97
CA THR A 93 -8.43 3.70 -3.77
C THR A 93 -8.18 2.43 -2.96
N LEU A 94 -7.65 2.56 -1.74
CA LEU A 94 -7.44 1.42 -0.85
C LEU A 94 -8.77 0.72 -0.54
N SER A 95 -9.83 1.48 -0.26
CA SER A 95 -11.17 0.94 0.01
C SER A 95 -11.81 0.27 -1.21
N TYR A 96 -11.45 0.69 -2.42
CA TYR A 96 -11.81 -0.01 -3.65
C TYR A 96 -11.14 -1.39 -3.66
N TYR A 97 -9.82 -1.45 -3.52
CA TYR A 97 -9.08 -2.72 -3.58
C TYR A 97 -9.46 -3.71 -2.47
N VAL A 98 -9.72 -3.24 -1.24
CA VAL A 98 -10.20 -4.12 -0.15
C VAL A 98 -11.53 -4.83 -0.49
N ARG A 99 -12.37 -4.23 -1.34
CA ARG A 99 -13.63 -4.84 -1.83
C ARG A 99 -13.45 -5.73 -3.06
N HIS A 100 -12.28 -5.70 -3.69
CA HIS A 100 -11.95 -6.45 -4.90
C HIS A 100 -10.71 -7.33 -4.63
N PRO A 101 -10.86 -8.43 -3.85
CA PRO A 101 -9.73 -9.18 -3.29
C PRO A 101 -8.78 -9.77 -4.35
N GLU A 102 -9.30 -10.22 -5.49
CA GLU A 102 -8.48 -10.72 -6.60
C GLU A 102 -7.61 -9.62 -7.20
N GLN A 103 -8.20 -8.46 -7.51
CA GLN A 103 -7.45 -7.29 -8.01
C GLN A 103 -6.46 -6.77 -6.98
N TYR A 104 -6.80 -6.85 -5.69
CA TYR A 104 -5.90 -6.47 -4.62
C TYR A 104 -4.69 -7.40 -4.53
N ALA A 105 -4.87 -8.71 -4.70
CA ALA A 105 -3.77 -9.65 -4.72
C ALA A 105 -2.79 -9.37 -5.87
N GLU A 106 -3.32 -9.11 -7.08
CA GLU A 106 -2.50 -8.75 -8.25
C GLU A 106 -1.78 -7.41 -8.06
N LEU A 107 -2.46 -6.40 -7.52
CA LEU A 107 -1.85 -5.12 -7.22
C LEU A 107 -0.75 -5.26 -6.17
N TYR A 108 -1.00 -6.00 -5.10
CA TYR A 108 -0.04 -6.14 -4.00
C TYR A 108 1.17 -7.00 -4.39
N ALA A 109 1.01 -7.97 -5.31
CA ALA A 109 2.13 -8.70 -5.90
C ALA A 109 3.12 -7.73 -6.57
N ARG A 110 2.62 -6.74 -7.33
CA ARG A 110 3.45 -5.68 -7.93
C ARG A 110 4.15 -4.80 -6.89
N VAL A 111 3.49 -4.52 -5.76
CA VAL A 111 4.12 -3.80 -4.63
C VAL A 111 5.29 -4.62 -4.06
N VAL A 112 5.09 -5.92 -3.83
CA VAL A 112 6.14 -6.82 -3.32
C VAL A 112 7.32 -6.90 -4.29
N ASP A 113 7.07 -6.99 -5.59
CA ASP A 113 8.12 -7.01 -6.62
C ASP A 113 8.91 -5.69 -6.66
N THR A 114 8.22 -4.56 -6.52
CA THR A 114 8.86 -3.24 -6.40
C THR A 114 9.78 -3.19 -5.16
N LEU A 115 9.28 -3.62 -4.00
CA LEU A 115 10.07 -3.66 -2.76
C LEU A 115 11.27 -4.62 -2.85
N ARG A 116 11.11 -5.76 -3.54
CA ARG A 116 12.21 -6.70 -3.76
C ARG A 116 13.30 -6.08 -4.62
N THR A 117 12.92 -5.34 -5.65
CA THR A 117 13.84 -4.60 -6.53
C THR A 117 14.61 -3.55 -5.75
N GLU A 118 13.91 -2.73 -4.96
CA GLU A 118 14.54 -1.71 -4.09
C GLU A 118 15.49 -2.32 -3.05
N ARG A 119 15.17 -3.49 -2.51
CA ARG A 119 16.09 -4.18 -1.60
C ARG A 119 17.38 -4.61 -2.30
N GLU A 120 17.29 -5.05 -3.54
CA GLU A 120 18.45 -5.50 -4.31
C GLU A 120 19.35 -4.32 -4.70
N THR A 121 18.76 -3.19 -5.12
CA THR A 121 19.53 -1.96 -5.42
C THR A 121 20.31 -1.47 -4.20
N LEU A 122 19.69 -1.49 -3.01
CA LEU A 122 20.35 -1.12 -1.76
C LEU A 122 21.54 -2.04 -1.43
N ARG A 123 21.40 -3.36 -1.62
CA ARG A 123 22.49 -4.34 -1.39
C ARG A 123 23.68 -4.12 -2.32
N LEU A 124 23.41 -3.88 -3.60
CA LEU A 124 24.45 -3.66 -4.61
C LEU A 124 25.16 -2.30 -4.40
N GLY A 125 24.45 -1.29 -3.89
CA GLY A 125 25.04 0.00 -3.52
C GLY A 125 25.99 -0.10 -2.31
N GLU A 126 25.68 -0.94 -1.33
CA GLU A 126 26.48 -1.13 -0.12
C GLU A 126 27.82 -1.86 -0.40
N GLY A 127 27.83 -2.79 -1.36
CA GLY A 127 29.01 -3.53 -1.77
C GLY A 127 30.11 -2.70 -2.46
N ARG A 128 29.77 -1.51 -2.98
CA ARG A 128 30.73 -0.64 -3.69
C ARG A 128 31.48 0.32 -2.76
N SER A 129 31.04 0.48 -1.52
CA SER A 129 31.59 1.44 -0.54
C SER A 129 32.53 0.81 0.50
N ARG A 130 32.78 -0.50 0.45
CA ARG A 130 33.69 -1.20 1.37
C ARG A 130 35.03 -1.49 0.68
N PRO A 131 36.13 -0.82 1.04
CA PRO A 131 37.44 -1.16 0.48
C PRO A 131 37.84 -2.60 0.87
N PRO A 132 38.59 -3.31 0.00
CA PRO A 132 38.95 -4.70 0.21
C PRO A 132 39.76 -4.88 1.51
N PRO A 133 39.65 -6.04 2.19
CA PRO A 133 40.27 -6.27 3.51
C PRO A 133 41.80 -6.16 3.54
N ASN A 134 42.48 -6.13 2.39
CA ASN A 134 43.95 -6.12 2.33
C ASN A 134 44.58 -4.73 2.50
N GLU A 135 43.79 -3.66 2.55
CA GLU A 135 44.28 -2.27 2.68
C GLU A 135 44.21 -1.73 4.12
N ARG A 136 43.88 -2.58 5.10
CA ARG A 136 44.20 -2.30 6.51
C ARG A 136 45.70 -2.48 6.71
N ALA A 137 46.45 -1.52 6.18
CA ALA A 137 47.86 -1.34 6.48
C ALA A 137 48.03 -1.47 8.00
N VAL A 138 48.90 -2.42 8.38
CA VAL A 138 49.32 -2.64 9.75
C VAL A 138 49.63 -1.28 10.39
N PRO A 139 49.07 -0.94 11.56
CA PRO A 139 49.38 0.31 12.22
C PRO A 139 50.90 0.42 12.41
N GLU A 140 51.51 1.53 12.00
CA GLU A 140 52.97 1.77 12.11
C GLU A 140 53.52 1.50 13.52
N ALA A 141 52.66 1.59 14.54
CA ALA A 141 52.94 1.23 15.92
C ALA A 141 53.52 -0.19 16.13
N PHE A 142 53.28 -1.11 15.19
CA PHE A 142 53.77 -2.50 15.27
C PHE A 142 55.04 -2.77 14.46
N ARG A 143 55.55 -1.79 13.69
CA ARG A 143 56.70 -2.01 12.80
C ARG A 143 58.05 -1.89 13.51
N ASN A 144 58.11 -1.21 14.66
CA ASN A 144 59.38 -0.83 15.32
C ASN A 144 59.81 -1.72 16.50
N ARG A 145 59.19 -2.89 16.70
CA ARG A 145 59.50 -3.79 17.84
C ARG A 145 60.43 -4.96 17.51
N THR A 146 60.84 -5.14 16.26
CA THR A 146 61.58 -6.34 15.82
C THR A 146 63.08 -6.14 15.54
N GLU A 147 63.69 -5.01 15.92
CA GLU A 147 65.12 -4.76 15.68
C GLU A 147 65.95 -4.48 16.96
N ARG A 148 65.53 -5.01 18.12
CA ARG A 148 66.37 -5.01 19.32
C ARG A 148 66.32 -6.36 20.01
N ASP A 149 67.07 -7.30 19.46
CA ASP A 149 67.69 -8.42 20.18
C ASP A 149 69.06 -8.69 19.53
#